data_AF-A0A0F8ZKZ8-F1
#
_entry.id   AF-A0A0F8ZKZ8-F1
#
_cell.length_a   1.000
_cell.length_b   1.000
_cell.length_c   1.000
_cell.angle_alpha   90.00
_cell.angle_beta   90.00
_cell.angle_gamma   90.00
#
_symmetry.space_group_name_H-M   'P 1'
#
loop_
_entity.id
_entity.type
_entity.pdbx_description
1 polymer ?
#
loop_
_entity_poly.entity_id
_entity_poly.type
_entity_poly.pdbx_seq_one_letter_code
_entity_poly.pdbx_strand_id
1 'polypeptide(L)'
;MGRKLEFGIGSDIDDVEDLELWVPQGRAEPVLLYVLADGPFDEEALKYGYEPQQIGGFAVWGENTMIDVIYLRHNRLDLLVHEWRHIEEARDYHEST
;
A
#
# COMPACT_ATOMS: atom_id res chain seq x y z
N MET A 1 -5.79 27.25 29.36
CA MET A 1 -6.87 26.24 29.50
C MET A 1 -7.11 25.63 28.12
N GLY A 2 -6.77 24.35 27.92
CA GLY A 2 -7.06 23.63 26.69
C GLY A 2 -8.45 23.00 26.74
N ARG A 3 -9.25 23.15 25.68
CA ARG A 3 -10.56 22.51 25.56
C ARG A 3 -10.37 21.03 25.21
N LYS A 4 -11.07 20.15 25.93
CA LYS A 4 -11.15 18.71 25.66
C LYS A 4 -12.02 18.52 24.41
N LEU A 5 -11.49 17.85 23.39
CA LEU A 5 -12.28 17.36 22.25
C LEU A 5 -12.96 16.07 22.71
N GLU A 6 -14.28 16.08 22.80
CA GLU A 6 -15.07 14.87 23.04
C GLU A 6 -15.62 14.40 21.69
N PHE A 7 -15.12 13.26 21.23
CA PHE A 7 -15.67 12.58 20.07
C PHE A 7 -16.97 11.91 20.49
N GLY A 8 -18.06 12.23 19.78
CA GLY A 8 -19.42 11.86 20.11
C GLY A 8 -19.60 10.35 20.19
N ILE A 9 -20.10 9.90 21.34
CA ILE A 9 -20.96 8.73 21.45
C ILE A 9 -22.34 9.22 21.03
N GLY A 10 -22.89 8.71 19.91
CA GLY A 10 -24.24 9.11 19.52
C GLY A 10 -24.63 8.80 18.09
N SER A 11 -24.70 7.52 17.76
CA SER A 11 -25.70 7.02 16.82
C SER A 11 -25.85 5.53 17.05
N ASP A 12 -27.08 5.07 17.25
CA ASP A 12 -27.46 3.67 17.15
C ASP A 12 -26.97 3.14 15.79
N ILE A 13 -25.86 2.43 15.79
CA ILE A 13 -25.32 1.72 14.63
C ILE A 13 -25.11 0.29 15.11
N ASP A 14 -26.18 -0.51 15.07
CA ASP A 14 -26.13 -1.95 15.33
C ASP A 14 -25.46 -2.75 14.19
N ASP A 15 -24.91 -2.06 13.18
CA ASP A 15 -24.13 -2.64 12.08
C ASP A 15 -22.84 -1.81 11.82
N VAL A 16 -22.07 -1.51 12.88
CA VAL A 16 -20.66 -1.14 12.66
C VAL A 16 -19.95 -2.47 12.40
N GLU A 17 -19.83 -2.88 11.14
CA GLU A 17 -18.78 -3.83 10.77
C GLU A 17 -17.49 -3.28 11.40
N ASP A 18 -16.89 -4.05 12.30
CA ASP A 18 -15.66 -3.67 12.99
C ASP A 18 -14.70 -3.12 11.94
N LEU A 19 -14.35 -1.83 12.03
CA LEU A 19 -13.36 -1.22 11.15
C LEU A 19 -12.06 -2.00 11.35
N GLU A 20 -11.79 -2.94 10.44
CA GLU A 20 -10.62 -3.78 10.51
C GLU A 20 -9.40 -2.93 10.20
N LEU A 21 -8.77 -2.44 11.27
CA LEU A 21 -7.52 -1.72 11.21
C LEU A 21 -6.44 -2.69 10.75
N TRP A 22 -6.03 -2.57 9.49
CA TRP A 22 -4.87 -3.30 8.99
C TRP A 22 -3.62 -2.86 9.76
N VAL A 23 -2.90 -3.85 10.31
CA VAL A 23 -1.64 -3.66 11.03
C VAL A 23 -0.56 -4.45 10.30
N PRO A 24 0.56 -3.81 9.89
CA PRO A 24 1.63 -4.51 9.20
C PRO A 24 2.20 -5.61 10.09
N GLN A 25 2.29 -6.82 9.54
CA GLN A 25 2.84 -7.97 10.26
C GLN A 25 4.37 -7.94 10.28
N GLY A 26 4.97 -7.19 9.35
CA GLY A 26 6.40 -7.22 9.14
C GLY A 26 6.82 -8.48 8.39
N ARG A 27 8.03 -8.44 7.83
CA ARG A 27 8.52 -9.51 6.95
C ARG A 27 10.01 -9.71 7.12
N ALA A 28 10.43 -10.97 6.96
CA ALA A 28 11.84 -11.36 7.06
C ALA A 28 12.64 -10.95 5.81
N GLU A 29 12.00 -10.98 4.65
CA GLU A 29 12.63 -10.64 3.37
C GLU A 29 12.51 -9.13 3.10
N PRO A 30 13.58 -8.50 2.59
CA PRO A 30 13.55 -7.08 2.27
C PRO A 30 12.62 -6.79 1.10
N VAL A 31 12.10 -5.56 1.08
CA VAL A 31 11.36 -4.98 -0.05
C VAL A 31 12.19 -3.81 -0.56
N LEU A 32 12.41 -3.71 -1.87
CA LEU A 32 13.06 -2.55 -2.46
C LEU A 32 12.03 -1.45 -2.68
N LEU A 33 12.37 -0.22 -2.29
CA LEU A 33 11.53 0.96 -2.51
C LEU A 33 12.21 1.91 -3.49
N TYR A 34 11.57 2.17 -4.62
CA TYR A 34 11.97 3.20 -5.57
C TYR A 34 11.01 4.39 -5.50
N VAL A 35 11.55 5.56 -5.17
CA VAL A 35 10.81 6.83 -5.20
C VAL A 35 11.29 7.61 -6.42
N LEU A 36 10.43 7.72 -7.43
CA LEU A 36 10.81 8.18 -8.77
C LEU A 36 10.14 9.50 -9.12
N ALA A 37 10.82 10.30 -9.95
CA ALA A 37 10.19 11.44 -10.63
C ALA A 37 9.15 10.94 -11.65
N ASP A 38 8.23 11.80 -12.10
CA ASP A 38 7.10 11.39 -12.94
C ASP A 38 7.50 10.64 -14.22
N GLY A 39 8.49 11.14 -14.97
CA GLY A 39 8.94 10.48 -16.21
C GLY A 39 9.47 9.06 -15.97
N PRO A 40 10.48 8.87 -15.10
CA PRO A 40 10.97 7.53 -14.76
C PRO A 40 9.91 6.60 -14.16
N PHE A 41 8.97 7.14 -13.37
CA PHE A 41 7.86 6.35 -12.84
C PHE A 41 6.94 5.84 -13.96
N ASP A 42 6.59 6.70 -14.91
CA ASP A 42 5.74 6.34 -16.05
C ASP A 42 6.39 5.23 -16.88
N GLU A 43 7.70 5.32 -17.11
CA GLU A 43 8.46 4.29 -17.82
C GLU A 43 8.43 2.93 -17.11
N GLU A 44 8.59 2.89 -15.79
CA GLU A 44 8.50 1.64 -15.03
C GLU A 44 7.07 1.08 -15.02
N ALA A 45 6.07 1.93 -14.73
CA ALA A 45 4.66 1.52 -14.71
C ALA A 45 4.22 0.87 -16.05
N LEU A 46 4.65 1.43 -17.18
CA LEU A 46 4.34 0.87 -18.51
C LEU A 46 4.98 -0.50 -18.75
N LYS A 47 6.20 -0.77 -18.24
CA LYS A 47 6.85 -2.09 -18.36
C LYS A 47 6.04 -3.20 -17.70
N TYR A 48 5.33 -2.86 -16.63
CA TYR A 48 4.46 -3.76 -15.88
C TYR A 48 2.98 -3.70 -16.32
N GLY A 49 2.67 -2.98 -17.40
CA GLY A 49 1.33 -2.95 -17.99
C GLY A 49 0.33 -2.04 -17.28
N TYR A 50 0.80 -1.16 -16.39
CA TYR A 50 -0.06 -0.16 -15.74
C TYR A 50 -0.25 1.09 -16.62
N GLU A 51 -1.39 1.76 -16.46
CA GLU A 51 -1.66 3.08 -17.04
C GLU A 51 -1.16 4.16 -16.07
N PRO A 52 -0.01 4.82 -16.30
CA PRO A 52 0.64 5.63 -15.26
C PRO A 52 -0.21 6.81 -14.80
N GLN A 53 -1.07 7.34 -15.67
CA GLN A 53 -1.92 8.49 -15.36
C GLN A 53 -2.99 8.16 -14.32
N GLN A 54 -3.23 6.89 -14.03
CA GLN A 54 -4.25 6.42 -13.08
C GLN A 54 -3.67 6.00 -11.72
N ILE A 55 -2.34 5.89 -11.60
CA ILE A 55 -1.68 5.35 -10.41
C ILE A 55 -0.62 6.30 -9.84
N GLY A 56 -0.46 6.25 -8.52
CA GLY A 56 0.59 6.98 -7.79
C GLY A 56 1.71 6.08 -7.25
N GLY A 57 1.46 4.77 -7.23
CA GLY A 57 2.35 3.74 -6.75
C GLY A 57 1.90 2.38 -7.28
N PHE A 58 2.81 1.40 -7.24
CA PHE A 58 2.48 0.00 -7.50
C PHE A 58 3.53 -0.92 -6.87
N ALA A 59 3.08 -2.12 -6.50
CA ALA A 59 3.92 -3.20 -6.00
C ALA A 59 4.17 -4.26 -7.10
N VAL A 60 5.37 -4.84 -7.10
CA VAL A 60 5.77 -5.94 -7.98
C VAL A 60 6.40 -7.04 -7.14
N TRP A 61 5.87 -8.25 -7.26
CA TRP A 61 6.37 -9.41 -6.50
C TRP A 61 7.64 -10.03 -7.11
N GLY A 62 8.41 -10.71 -6.26
CA GLY A 62 9.69 -11.32 -6.56
C GLY A 62 9.68 -12.33 -7.71
N GLU A 63 8.52 -12.91 -8.07
CA GLU A 63 8.39 -13.74 -9.27
C GLU A 63 8.80 -12.99 -10.55
N ASN A 64 8.64 -11.67 -10.57
CA ASN A 64 8.99 -10.81 -11.69
C ASN A 64 10.34 -10.07 -11.52
N THR A 65 10.95 -10.10 -10.32
CA THR A 65 12.04 -9.17 -9.93
C THR A 65 13.12 -9.78 -9.02
N MET A 66 13.00 -11.06 -8.62
CA MET A 66 13.76 -11.77 -7.59
C MET A 66 13.57 -11.27 -6.14
N ILE A 67 13.13 -10.03 -5.94
CA ILE A 67 12.85 -9.41 -4.64
C ILE A 67 11.63 -8.53 -4.81
N ASP A 68 10.68 -8.56 -3.87
CA ASP A 68 9.53 -7.66 -3.90
C ASP A 68 9.95 -6.18 -4.00
N VAL A 69 9.28 -5.43 -4.87
CA VAL A 69 9.59 -4.03 -5.16
C VAL A 69 8.34 -3.17 -5.05
N ILE A 70 8.47 -1.99 -4.45
CA ILE A 70 7.46 -0.94 -4.49
C ILE A 70 8.03 0.24 -5.27
N TYR A 71 7.27 0.70 -6.26
CA TYR A 71 7.54 1.92 -7.00
C TYR A 71 6.54 2.99 -6.57
N LEU A 72 7.01 4.18 -6.19
CA LEU A 72 6.18 5.32 -5.84
C LEU A 72 6.58 6.54 -6.68
N ARG A 73 5.59 7.34 -7.10
CA ARG A 73 5.86 8.72 -7.50
C ARG A 73 6.36 9.52 -6.30
N HIS A 74 7.30 10.42 -6.53
CA HIS A 74 7.91 11.24 -5.48
C HIS A 74 6.92 12.09 -4.67
N ASN A 75 5.77 12.43 -5.25
CA ASN A 75 4.70 13.19 -4.61
C ASN A 75 3.60 12.30 -4.00
N ARG A 76 3.75 10.97 -4.02
CA ARG A 76 2.74 10.00 -3.56
C ARG A 76 3.23 9.05 -2.46
N LEU A 77 4.04 9.57 -1.53
CA LEU A 77 4.51 8.80 -0.37
C LEU A 77 3.36 8.35 0.56
N ASP A 78 2.19 8.99 0.45
CA ASP A 78 0.94 8.56 1.12
C ASP A 78 0.53 7.13 0.77
N LEU A 79 0.93 6.65 -0.41
CA LEU A 79 0.59 5.30 -0.89
C LEU A 79 1.51 4.20 -0.38
N LEU A 80 2.61 4.52 0.31
CA LEU A 80 3.57 3.50 0.77
C LEU A 80 2.87 2.38 1.56
N VAL A 81 1.99 2.76 2.47
CA VAL A 81 1.25 1.80 3.31
C VAL A 81 0.27 0.96 2.49
N HIS A 82 -0.34 1.56 1.46
CA HIS A 82 -1.25 0.86 0.55
C HIS A 82 -0.49 -0.20 -0.26
N GLU A 83 0.66 0.15 -0.85
CA GLU A 83 1.47 -0.81 -1.61
C GLU A 83 2.11 -1.88 -0.73
N TRP A 84 2.51 -1.50 0.49
CA TRP A 84 3.03 -2.47 1.47
C TRP A 84 2.00 -3.53 1.83
N ARG A 85 0.73 -3.12 1.97
CA ARG A 85 -0.37 -4.05 2.22
C ARG A 85 -0.52 -5.08 1.09
N HIS A 86 -0.46 -4.66 -0.18
CA HIS A 86 -0.48 -5.60 -1.32
C HIS A 86 0.66 -6.60 -1.29
N ILE A 87 1.85 -6.14 -0.87
CA ILE A 87 3.03 -6.98 -0.71
C ILE A 87 2.84 -8.05 0.37
N GLU A 88 2.19 -7.72 1.50
CA GLU A 88 1.90 -8.70 2.57
C GLU A 88 0.72 -9.63 2.21
N GLU A 89 -0.37 -9.11 1.64
CA GLU A 89 -1.59 -9.90 1.35
C GLU A 89 -1.40 -10.93 0.22
N ALA A 90 -0.58 -10.64 -0.79
CA ALA A 90 -0.33 -11.60 -1.87
C ALA A 90 0.38 -12.87 -1.38
N ARG A 91 1.17 -12.77 -0.30
CA ARG A 91 1.87 -13.91 0.28
C ARG A 91 0.89 -14.92 0.91
N ASP A 92 -0.16 -14.42 1.56
CA ASP A 92 -1.19 -15.28 2.16
C ASP A 92 -2.00 -16.04 1.09
N TYR A 93 -2.13 -15.51 -0.13
CA TYR A 93 -2.78 -16.21 -1.22
C TYR A 93 -1.99 -17.44 -1.70
N HIS A 94 -0.65 -17.35 -1.74
CA HIS A 94 0.22 -18.44 -2.20
C HIS A 94 0.53 -19.50 -1.13
N GLU A 95 0.44 -19.19 0.16
CA GLU A 95 0.57 -20.18 1.24
C GLU A 95 -0.73 -20.99 1.48
N SER A 96 -1.85 -20.63 0.81
CA SER A 96 -3.17 -21.26 0.95
C SER A 96 -3.57 -22.23 -0.18
N THR A 97 -2.68 -22.49 -1.16
CA THR A 97 -2.82 -23.46 -2.26
C THR A 97 -1.73 -24.52 -2.24
#